data_AF-A0A0C2GWP1-F1
#
_entry.id   AF-A0A0C2GWP1-F1
#
_cell.length_a   1.000
_cell.length_b   1.000
_cell.length_c   1.000
_cell.angle_alpha   90.00
_cell.angle_beta   90.00
_cell.angle_gamma   90.00
#
_symmetry.space_group_name_H-M   'P 1'
#
loop_
_entity.id
_entity.type
_entity.pdbx_description
1 polymer ?
#
loop_
_entity_poly.entity_id
_entity_poly.type
_entity_poly.pdbx_seq_one_letter_code
_entity_poly.pdbx_strand_id
1 'polypeptide(L)'
;MVIRKFEDLQFLNRQDCKELYQTVRSMLSDPCKAFPTRVEYETFNLCLASMTIGVVTIQFAIFCERAVATFCVHNYEEHGIRFAVVFSIMAVFFIFVIIVITYSHDDFNELTASMLNTPSSAAPRINRMFIILGSISVCTIMGMQVLLRINKRTHRR
;
A
#
# COMPACT_ATOMS: atom_id res chain seq x y z
N MET A 1 4.41 20.84 -37.57
CA MET A 1 2.97 20.54 -37.80
C MET A 1 2.45 19.38 -36.95
N VAL A 2 3.15 18.96 -35.88
CA VAL A 2 2.72 17.84 -35.00
C VAL A 2 2.24 18.33 -33.62
N ILE A 3 2.67 19.54 -33.21
CA ILE A 3 2.33 20.11 -31.89
C ILE A 3 0.87 20.61 -31.82
N ARG A 4 0.31 21.14 -32.92
CA ARG A 4 -1.11 21.59 -32.94
C ARG A 4 -2.12 20.44 -32.77
N LYS A 5 -1.80 19.22 -33.23
CA LYS A 5 -2.70 18.07 -33.09
C LYS A 5 -2.83 17.57 -31.64
N PHE A 6 -1.90 17.91 -30.75
CA PHE A 6 -1.96 17.48 -29.35
C PHE A 6 -2.82 18.43 -28.49
N GLU A 7 -2.85 19.73 -28.82
CA GLU A 7 -3.75 20.69 -28.17
C GLU A 7 -5.22 20.48 -28.56
N ASP A 8 -5.50 20.17 -29.84
CA ASP A 8 -6.87 19.87 -30.30
C ASP A 8 -7.44 18.58 -29.69
N LEU A 9 -6.59 17.57 -29.41
CA LEU A 9 -6.98 16.33 -28.71
C LEU A 9 -7.25 16.56 -27.21
N GLN A 10 -6.55 17.50 -26.56
CA GLN A 10 -6.87 17.92 -25.19
C GLN A 10 -8.13 18.80 -25.11
N PHE A 11 -8.41 19.58 -26.15
CA PHE A 11 -9.61 20.42 -26.23
C PHE A 11 -10.88 19.60 -26.53
N LEU A 12 -10.83 18.63 -27.46
CA LEU A 12 -11.95 17.72 -27.73
C LEU A 12 -12.34 16.92 -26.49
N ASN A 13 -11.35 16.42 -25.75
CA ASN A 13 -11.58 15.62 -24.54
C ASN A 13 -12.21 16.45 -23.39
N ARG A 14 -12.04 17.78 -23.35
CA ARG A 14 -12.72 18.66 -22.36
C ARG A 14 -14.18 18.92 -22.69
N GLN A 15 -14.53 18.98 -23.97
CA GLN A 15 -15.90 19.26 -24.41
C GLN A 15 -16.79 18.02 -24.20
N ASP A 16 -16.31 16.84 -24.61
CA ASP A 16 -17.00 15.58 -24.38
C ASP A 16 -17.11 15.24 -22.89
N CYS A 17 -16.09 15.58 -22.08
CA CYS A 17 -16.13 15.38 -20.63
C CYS A 17 -17.13 16.31 -19.94
N LYS A 18 -17.33 17.55 -20.43
CA LYS A 18 -18.39 18.44 -19.92
C LYS A 18 -19.78 17.91 -20.24
N GLU A 19 -20.01 17.40 -21.44
CA GLU A 19 -21.30 16.82 -21.81
C GLU A 19 -21.57 15.53 -21.05
N LEU A 20 -20.60 14.61 -20.96
CA LEU A 20 -20.73 13.38 -20.17
C LEU A 20 -20.98 13.69 -18.68
N TYR A 21 -20.28 14.68 -18.11
CA TYR A 21 -20.50 15.13 -16.74
C TYR A 21 -21.90 15.72 -16.54
N GLN A 22 -22.40 16.50 -17.51
CA GLN A 22 -23.76 17.04 -17.47
C GLN A 22 -24.83 15.95 -17.63
N THR A 23 -24.61 14.95 -18.49
CA THR A 23 -25.52 13.82 -18.67
C THR A 23 -25.59 12.96 -17.41
N VAL A 24 -24.45 12.59 -16.83
CA VAL A 24 -24.40 11.85 -15.56
C VAL A 24 -25.03 12.66 -14.44
N ARG A 25 -24.74 13.96 -14.36
CA ARG A 25 -25.38 14.87 -13.39
C ARG A 25 -26.90 14.96 -13.54
N SER A 26 -27.43 14.87 -14.76
CA SER A 26 -28.86 14.89 -15.02
C SER A 26 -29.57 13.58 -14.67
N MET A 27 -28.84 12.46 -14.65
CA MET A 27 -29.37 11.15 -14.26
C MET A 27 -29.34 10.90 -12.75
N LEU A 28 -28.53 11.65 -12.01
CA LEU A 28 -28.50 11.56 -10.55
C LEU A 28 -29.44 12.58 -9.91
N SER A 29 -30.54 12.07 -9.34
CA SER A 29 -31.53 12.84 -8.58
C SER A 29 -30.92 13.70 -7.45
N ASP A 30 -29.77 13.28 -6.91
CA ASP A 30 -28.96 14.03 -5.94
C ASP A 30 -27.46 13.93 -6.33
N PRO A 31 -26.90 14.86 -7.12
CA PRO A 31 -25.49 14.82 -7.52
C PRO A 31 -24.53 14.95 -6.31
N CYS A 32 -25.00 15.53 -5.20
CA CYS A 32 -24.23 15.64 -3.96
C CYS A 32 -24.12 14.33 -3.17
N LYS A 33 -24.98 13.34 -3.42
CA LYS A 33 -24.86 11.98 -2.82
C LYS A 33 -23.98 11.03 -3.64
N ALA A 34 -23.64 11.43 -4.86
CA ALA A 34 -22.82 10.65 -5.78
C ALA A 34 -21.35 10.61 -5.37
N PHE A 35 -20.89 11.70 -4.74
CA PHE A 35 -19.50 11.88 -4.39
C PHE A 35 -19.30 11.50 -2.92
N PRO A 36 -18.31 10.64 -2.62
CA PRO A 36 -17.85 10.37 -1.27
C PRO A 36 -17.64 11.67 -0.48
N THR A 37 -18.05 11.69 0.78
CA THR A 37 -17.56 12.76 1.66
C THR A 37 -16.04 12.63 1.82
N ARG A 38 -15.34 13.75 2.00
CA ARG A 38 -13.87 13.76 2.17
C ARG A 38 -13.40 12.79 3.26
N VAL A 39 -14.16 12.71 4.36
CA VAL A 39 -13.85 11.85 5.51
C VAL A 39 -13.95 10.37 5.13
N GLU A 40 -14.95 9.98 4.34
CA GLU A 40 -15.10 8.59 3.87
C GLU A 40 -13.98 8.22 2.90
N TYR A 41 -13.63 9.13 1.98
CA TYR A 41 -12.53 8.93 1.03
C TYR A 41 -11.18 8.75 1.73
N GLU A 42 -10.88 9.61 2.70
CA GLU A 42 -9.65 9.56 3.49
C GLU A 42 -9.58 8.29 4.34
N THR A 43 -10.66 7.95 5.05
CA THR A 43 -10.73 6.74 5.88
C THR A 43 -10.53 5.48 5.05
N PHE A 44 -11.16 5.39 3.88
CA PHE A 44 -11.07 4.20 3.03
C PHE A 44 -9.65 4.01 2.45
N ASN A 45 -9.02 5.10 2.00
CA ASN A 45 -7.65 5.05 1.47
C ASN A 45 -6.62 4.72 2.57
N LEU A 46 -6.74 5.33 3.74
CA LEU A 46 -5.88 5.01 4.89
C LEU A 46 -6.07 3.56 5.35
N CYS A 47 -7.31 3.06 5.35
CA CYS A 47 -7.61 1.66 5.65
C CYS A 47 -6.93 0.71 4.64
N LEU A 48 -7.11 0.94 3.34
CA LEU A 48 -6.47 0.13 2.30
C LEU A 48 -4.94 0.16 2.37
N ALA A 49 -4.37 1.34 2.58
CA ALA A 49 -2.93 1.49 2.71
C ALA A 49 -2.41 0.77 3.96
N SER A 50 -3.05 0.97 5.11
CA SER A 50 -2.66 0.30 6.36
C SER A 50 -2.73 -1.23 6.25
N MET A 51 -3.76 -1.79 5.60
CA MET A 51 -3.85 -3.23 5.34
C MET A 51 -2.70 -3.72 4.47
N THR A 52 -2.41 -3.01 3.39
CA THR A 52 -1.34 -3.39 2.44
C THR A 52 0.04 -3.36 3.11
N ILE A 53 0.35 -2.28 3.84
CA ILE A 53 1.59 -2.14 4.60
C ILE A 53 1.67 -3.21 5.68
N GLY A 54 0.56 -3.44 6.38
CA GLY A 54 0.46 -4.40 7.46
C GLY A 54 0.82 -5.81 7.01
N VAL A 55 0.25 -6.26 5.88
CA VAL A 55 0.55 -7.59 5.32
C VAL A 55 2.05 -7.75 5.04
N VAL A 56 2.68 -6.78 4.37
CA VAL A 56 4.11 -6.85 4.02
C VAL A 56 5.00 -6.82 5.27
N THR A 57 4.65 -5.97 6.25
CA THR A 57 5.44 -5.81 7.48
C THR A 57 5.35 -7.04 8.36
N ILE A 58 4.15 -7.63 8.50
CA ILE A 58 3.96 -8.89 9.22
C ILE A 58 4.69 -10.04 8.52
N GLN A 59 4.64 -10.10 7.18
CA GLN A 59 5.37 -11.11 6.42
C GLN A 59 6.88 -11.02 6.68
N PHE A 60 7.44 -9.81 6.74
CA PHE A 60 8.83 -9.57 7.09
C PHE A 60 9.16 -9.97 8.53
N ALA A 61 8.30 -9.63 9.50
CA ALA A 61 8.46 -10.03 10.90
C ALA A 61 8.51 -11.55 11.06
N ILE A 62 7.61 -12.29 10.39
CA ILE A 62 7.59 -13.76 10.37
C ILE A 62 8.90 -14.30 9.79
N PHE A 63 9.40 -13.71 8.69
CA PHE A 63 10.67 -14.13 8.11
C PHE A 63 11.84 -13.94 9.08
N CYS A 64 11.91 -12.80 9.78
CA CYS A 64 12.92 -12.55 10.80
C CYS A 64 12.84 -13.56 11.95
N GLU A 65 11.64 -13.85 12.45
CA GLU A 65 11.43 -14.85 13.50
C GLU A 65 11.92 -16.24 13.04
N ARG A 66 11.57 -16.66 11.82
CA ARG A 66 12.00 -17.94 11.25
C ARG A 66 13.49 -17.99 10.97
N ALA A 67 14.11 -16.87 10.60
CA ALA A 67 15.56 -16.75 10.45
C ALA A 67 16.25 -16.96 11.81
N VAL A 68 15.80 -16.27 12.86
CA VAL A 68 16.34 -16.41 14.22
C VAL A 68 16.16 -17.85 14.73
N ALA A 69 14.99 -18.45 14.53
CA ALA A 69 14.76 -19.84 14.91
C ALA A 69 15.67 -20.83 14.16
N THR A 70 16.06 -20.54 12.91
CA THR A 70 16.94 -21.41 12.11
C THR A 70 18.41 -21.27 12.49
N PHE A 71 18.89 -20.05 12.75
CA PHE A 71 20.31 -19.80 13.03
C PHE A 71 20.66 -19.83 14.53
N CYS A 72 19.72 -19.47 15.40
CA CYS A 72 19.91 -19.30 16.85
C CYS A 72 18.97 -20.21 17.64
N VAL A 73 18.91 -21.50 17.29
CA VAL A 73 17.99 -22.50 17.87
C VAL A 73 17.99 -22.46 19.40
N HIS A 74 19.18 -22.50 20.02
CA HIS A 74 19.31 -22.58 21.47
C HIS A 74 18.69 -21.38 22.20
N ASN A 75 18.94 -20.17 21.70
CA ASN A 75 18.41 -18.93 22.29
C ASN A 75 16.91 -18.75 21.99
N TYR A 76 16.45 -19.31 20.88
CA TYR A 76 15.04 -19.28 20.47
C TYR A 76 14.18 -20.24 21.30
N GLU A 77 14.68 -21.42 21.66
CA GLU A 77 13.95 -22.37 22.52
C GLU A 77 13.63 -21.79 23.90
N GLU A 78 14.55 -21.01 24.46
CA GLU A 78 14.37 -20.40 25.78
C GLU A 78 13.50 -19.12 25.74
N HIS A 79 13.56 -18.35 24.65
CA HIS A 79 12.99 -17.00 24.59
C HIS A 79 12.07 -16.71 23.38
N GLY A 80 11.64 -17.73 22.64
CA GLY A 80 10.93 -17.57 21.35
C GLY A 80 9.70 -16.66 21.40
N ILE A 81 8.88 -16.77 22.46
CA ILE A 81 7.69 -15.93 22.65
C ILE A 81 8.08 -14.44 22.78
N ARG A 82 9.17 -14.12 23.48
CA ARG A 82 9.63 -12.74 23.63
C ARG A 82 10.05 -12.15 22.30
N PHE A 83 10.75 -12.92 21.47
CA PHE A 83 11.13 -12.46 20.12
C PHE A 83 9.91 -12.18 19.25
N ALA A 84 8.90 -13.06 19.24
CA ALA A 84 7.66 -12.85 18.49
C ALA A 84 6.94 -11.55 18.92
N VAL A 85 6.83 -11.30 20.23
CA VAL A 85 6.23 -10.07 20.77
C VAL A 85 7.02 -8.83 20.35
N VAL A 86 8.35 -8.87 20.45
CA VAL A 86 9.22 -7.74 20.05
C VAL A 86 9.06 -7.45 18.55
N PHE A 87 9.10 -8.47 17.68
CA PHE A 87 8.91 -8.28 16.25
C PHE A 87 7.51 -7.78 15.90
N SER A 88 6.48 -8.21 16.62
CA SER A 88 5.11 -7.72 16.45
C SER A 88 4.97 -6.23 16.81
N ILE A 89 5.53 -5.80 17.96
CA ILE A 89 5.53 -4.39 18.37
C ILE A 89 6.29 -3.53 17.36
N MET A 90 7.47 -4.00 16.92
CA MET A 90 8.24 -3.32 15.88
C MET A 90 7.47 -3.21 14.57
N ALA A 91 6.72 -4.24 14.17
CA ALA A 91 5.90 -4.21 12.96
C ALA A 91 4.79 -3.15 13.05
N VAL A 92 4.06 -3.07 14.18
CA VAL A 92 3.04 -2.04 14.40
C VAL A 92 3.66 -0.64 14.35
N PHE A 93 4.82 -0.45 14.97
CA PHE A 93 5.55 0.81 14.92
C PHE A 93 5.95 1.20 13.48
N PHE A 94 6.48 0.27 12.68
CA PHE A 94 6.81 0.53 11.29
C PHE A 94 5.58 0.89 10.44
N ILE A 95 4.46 0.20 10.64
CA ILE A 95 3.20 0.54 9.94
C ILE A 95 2.81 1.99 10.23
N PHE A 96 2.82 2.39 11.51
CA PHE A 96 2.49 3.75 11.91
C PHE A 96 3.43 4.79 11.26
N VAL A 97 4.75 4.57 11.34
CA VAL A 97 5.74 5.47 10.73
C VAL A 97 5.55 5.60 9.22
N ILE A 98 5.33 4.48 8.52
CA ILE A 98 5.14 4.47 7.07
C ILE A 98 3.87 5.23 6.68
N ILE A 99 2.77 5.07 7.42
CA ILE A 99 1.52 5.80 7.17
C ILE A 99 1.76 7.31 7.32
N VAL A 100 2.38 7.74 8.42
CA VAL A 100 2.64 9.16 8.71
C VAL A 100 3.56 9.81 7.67
N ILE A 101 4.55 9.08 7.13
CA ILE A 101 5.44 9.59 6.08
C ILE A 101 4.74 9.65 4.72
N THR A 102 3.86 8.69 4.43
CA THR A 102 3.25 8.55 3.10
C THR A 102 2.09 9.51 2.91
N TYR A 103 1.24 9.65 3.93
CA TYR A 103 0.03 10.45 3.87
C TYR A 103 0.23 11.77 4.63
N SER A 104 0.25 12.88 3.88
CA SER A 104 0.08 14.21 4.47
C SER A 104 -1.38 14.62 4.38
N HIS A 105 -1.88 15.36 5.37
CA HIS A 105 -3.28 15.81 5.45
C HIS A 105 -3.69 16.68 4.24
N ASP A 106 -2.72 17.29 3.56
CA ASP A 106 -2.91 18.12 2.37
C ASP A 106 -3.20 17.32 1.10
N ASP A 107 -2.88 16.02 1.08
CA ASP A 107 -3.01 15.16 -0.11
C ASP A 107 -4.47 14.74 -0.40
N PHE A 108 -5.41 15.02 0.51
CA PHE A 108 -6.83 14.68 0.39
C PHE A 108 -7.74 15.84 -0.08
N ASN A 109 -7.15 16.93 -0.58
CA ASN A 109 -7.91 18.09 -1.09
C ASN A 109 -8.40 17.95 -2.55
N GLU A 110 -8.15 16.82 -3.21
CA GLU A 110 -8.57 16.59 -4.60
C GLU A 110 -9.99 16.02 -4.70
N LEU A 111 -10.82 16.59 -5.59
CA LEU A 111 -12.12 16.00 -5.94
C LEU A 111 -11.91 14.76 -6.82
N THR A 112 -12.07 13.57 -6.24
CA THR A 112 -12.05 12.30 -6.95
C THR A 112 -13.45 11.70 -7.07
N ALA A 113 -13.82 11.28 -8.28
CA ALA A 113 -15.12 10.64 -8.55
C ALA A 113 -15.25 9.20 -8.01
N SER A 114 -14.15 8.61 -7.53
CA SER A 114 -14.10 7.24 -7.01
C SER A 114 -13.25 7.15 -5.75
N MET A 115 -13.72 6.39 -4.75
CA MET A 115 -12.97 6.11 -3.52
C MET A 115 -11.71 5.25 -3.73
N LEU A 116 -11.67 4.51 -4.84
CA LEU A 116 -10.54 3.65 -5.21
C LEU A 116 -9.43 4.37 -5.94
N ASN A 117 -9.68 5.59 -6.44
CA ASN A 117 -8.64 6.34 -7.11
C ASN A 117 -7.69 6.92 -6.07
N THR A 118 -6.41 6.65 -6.23
CA THR A 118 -5.35 7.24 -5.42
C THR A 118 -5.28 8.76 -5.71
N PRO A 119 -5.10 9.62 -4.69
CA PRO A 119 -4.99 11.06 -4.92
C PRO A 119 -3.80 11.34 -5.84
N SER A 120 -3.97 12.16 -6.86
CA SER A 120 -2.94 12.37 -7.88
C SER A 120 -1.71 13.09 -7.31
N SER A 121 -1.90 13.97 -6.31
CA SER A 121 -0.83 14.56 -5.49
C SER A 121 0.01 13.53 -4.73
N ALA A 122 -0.60 12.44 -4.25
CA ALA A 122 0.07 11.38 -3.49
C ALA A 122 0.61 10.24 -4.38
N ALA A 123 0.14 10.14 -5.63
CA ALA A 123 0.49 9.08 -6.58
C ALA A 123 2.00 8.79 -6.71
N PRO A 124 2.92 9.78 -6.85
CA PRO A 124 4.34 9.48 -6.96
C PRO A 124 4.94 8.93 -5.65
N ARG A 125 4.47 9.39 -4.49
CA ARG A 125 4.93 8.90 -3.17
C ARG A 125 4.44 7.48 -2.92
N ILE A 126 3.16 7.23 -3.21
CA ILE A 126 2.53 5.92 -3.09
C ILE A 126 3.18 4.92 -4.06
N ASN A 127 3.43 5.31 -5.31
CA ASN A 127 4.08 4.42 -6.27
C ASN A 127 5.51 4.04 -5.82
N ARG A 128 6.30 5.00 -5.33
CA ARG A 128 7.63 4.72 -4.76
C ARG A 128 7.55 3.76 -3.58
N MET A 129 6.56 3.95 -2.72
CA MET A 129 6.31 3.07 -1.58
C MET A 129 5.92 1.66 -2.02
N PHE A 130 5.05 1.49 -3.01
CA PHE A 130 4.69 0.19 -3.57
C PHE A 130 5.90 -0.54 -4.16
N ILE A 131 6.81 0.18 -4.84
CA ILE A 131 8.05 -0.40 -5.36
C ILE A 131 8.93 -0.91 -4.21
N ILE A 132 9.09 -0.12 -3.15
CA ILE A 132 9.87 -0.52 -1.97
C ILE A 132 9.23 -1.73 -1.27
N LEU A 133 7.95 -1.66 -0.95
CA LEU A 133 7.23 -2.75 -0.29
C LEU A 133 7.21 -4.02 -1.14
N GLY A 134 7.02 -3.90 -2.45
CA GLY A 134 7.10 -5.00 -3.40
C GLY A 134 8.48 -5.64 -3.41
N SER A 135 9.54 -4.83 -3.45
CA SER A 135 10.92 -5.34 -3.39
C SER A 135 11.20 -6.08 -2.08
N ILE A 136 10.75 -5.55 -0.94
CA ILE A 136 10.86 -6.21 0.36
C ILE A 136 10.14 -7.55 0.31
N SER A 137 8.87 -7.59 -0.11
CA SER A 137 8.08 -8.82 -0.17
C SER A 137 8.74 -9.91 -1.02
N VAL A 138 9.28 -9.57 -2.19
CA VAL A 138 10.03 -10.52 -3.04
C VAL A 138 11.27 -11.04 -2.31
N CYS A 139 12.05 -10.17 -1.67
CA CYS A 139 13.19 -10.58 -0.86
C CYS A 139 12.78 -11.50 0.30
N THR A 140 11.67 -11.21 0.98
CA THR A 140 11.13 -12.03 2.07
C THR A 140 10.76 -13.42 1.57
N ILE A 141 10.06 -13.51 0.43
CA ILE A 141 9.66 -14.78 -0.18
C ILE A 141 10.91 -15.58 -0.57
N MET A 142 11.88 -14.96 -1.25
CA MET A 142 13.14 -15.62 -1.61
C MET A 142 13.90 -16.11 -0.37
N GLY A 143 14.00 -15.28 0.67
CA GLY A 143 14.64 -15.62 1.93
C GLY A 143 13.96 -16.80 2.63
N MET A 144 12.63 -16.84 2.64
CA MET A 144 11.86 -17.97 3.18
C MET A 144 12.15 -19.27 2.42
N GLN A 145 12.26 -19.23 1.08
CA GLN A 145 12.64 -20.41 0.31
C GLN A 145 14.05 -20.91 0.66
N VAL A 146 14.99 -20.00 0.88
CA VAL A 146 16.35 -20.35 1.32
C VAL A 146 16.33 -20.96 2.72
N LEU A 147 15.62 -20.36 3.67
CA LEU A 147 15.49 -20.88 5.04
C LEU A 147 14.89 -22.29 5.06
N LEU A 148 13.84 -22.54 4.27
CA LEU A 148 13.23 -23.86 4.15
C LEU A 148 14.23 -24.91 3.62
N ARG A 149 15.10 -24.53 2.68
CA ARG A 149 16.16 -25.42 2.16
C ARG A 149 17.24 -25.69 3.20
N ILE A 150 17.63 -24.68 3.98
CA ILE A 150 18.61 -24.83 5.06
C ILE A 150 18.06 -25.76 6.15
N ASN A 151 16.85 -25.50 6.63
CA ASN A 151 16.23 -26.30 7.69
C ASN A 151 16.09 -27.79 7.29
N LYS A 152 15.68 -28.07 6.04
CA LYS A 152 15.66 -29.45 5.51
C LYS A 152 17.02 -30.14 5.48
N ARG A 153 18.12 -29.40 5.28
CA ARG A 153 19.48 -29.96 5.31
C ARG A 153 19.94 -30.24 6.75
N THR A 154 19.61 -29.37 7.68
CA THR A 154 19.96 -29.53 9.10
C THR A 154 19.29 -30.77 9.69
N HIS A 155 18.02 -31.04 9.39
CA HIS A 155 17.30 -32.23 9.90
C HIS A 155 17.77 -33.57 9.29
N ARG A 156 18.57 -33.56 8.21
CA ARG A 156 19.14 -34.79 7.62
C ARG A 156 20.53 -35.15 8.16
N ARG A 157 21.18 -34.24 8.90
CA ARG A 157 22.45 -34.49 9.59
C ARG A 157 22.17 -34.88 11.03
#